data_AF-A0A930HWL3-F1
#
_entry.id   AF-A0A930HWL3-F1
#
_cell.length_a   1.000
_cell.length_b   1.000
_cell.length_c   1.000
_cell.angle_alpha   90.00
_cell.angle_beta   90.00
_cell.angle_gamma   90.00
#
_symmetry.space_group_name_H-M   'P 1'
#
loop_
_entity.id
_entity.type
_entity.pdbx_description
1 polymer ?
#
loop_
_entity_poly.entity_id
_entity_poly.type
_entity_poly.pdbx_seq_one_letter_code
_entity_poly.pdbx_strand_id
1 'polypeptide(L)'
;MNIKQWAVALLFGSLVLGAASCSKDDPNGPKSSVAIKYLEGSWDLGKPTISPETITIEGKEYKVADHIFKTFLFTGLGWEPRFILIKGETAELHAVGYCVQKSMKLALKEGQLSVHNLPIGSVVREGKLLKLEIAITNALLKQMPSEHLTQGESGFILKALADQGLDLKITATGTK
;
A
#
# COMPACT_ATOMS: atom_id res chain seq x y z
N MET A 1 -53.78 -21.08 33.15
CA MET A 1 -52.89 -19.97 33.56
C MET A 1 -52.66 -19.11 32.33
N ASN A 2 -53.01 -17.83 32.44
CA ASN A 2 -53.34 -16.93 31.33
C ASN A 2 -52.13 -16.46 30.51
N ILE A 3 -52.35 -16.40 29.19
CA ILE A 3 -51.50 -15.76 28.18
C ILE A 3 -51.57 -14.24 28.40
N LYS A 4 -50.42 -13.55 28.46
CA LYS A 4 -50.36 -12.09 28.30
C LYS A 4 -49.71 -11.75 26.97
N GLN A 5 -50.57 -11.29 26.07
CA GLN A 5 -50.25 -10.57 24.85
C GLN A 5 -49.61 -9.23 25.21
N TRP A 6 -48.63 -8.80 24.41
CA TRP A 6 -48.42 -7.37 24.15
C TRP A 6 -48.36 -7.21 22.64
N ALA A 7 -49.48 -6.76 22.09
CA ALA A 7 -49.57 -6.19 20.76
C ALA A 7 -49.21 -4.71 20.87
N VAL A 8 -48.27 -4.25 20.04
CA VAL A 8 -48.25 -2.85 19.59
C VAL A 8 -48.09 -2.91 18.08
N ALA A 9 -49.23 -2.80 17.40
CA ALA A 9 -49.31 -2.47 15.99
C ALA A 9 -49.86 -1.05 15.89
N LEU A 10 -49.19 -0.21 15.11
CA LEU A 10 -49.69 0.97 14.38
C LEU A 10 -48.52 1.35 13.44
N LEU A 11 -48.40 0.83 12.21
CA LEU A 11 -49.15 1.16 10.98
C LEU A 11 -49.26 2.67 10.71
N PHE A 12 -48.45 3.16 9.76
CA PHE A 12 -48.85 3.79 8.49
C PHE A 12 -47.83 4.86 8.04
N GLY A 13 -47.22 4.57 6.90
CA GLY A 13 -46.38 5.49 6.13
C GLY A 13 -46.14 4.87 4.76
N SER A 14 -47.22 4.74 3.98
CA SER A 14 -47.23 4.22 2.62
C SER A 14 -46.42 5.11 1.66
N LEU A 15 -45.65 4.43 0.81
CA LEU A 15 -45.22 4.78 -0.56
C LEU A 15 -44.57 6.14 -0.81
N VAL A 16 -43.32 6.08 -1.27
CA VAL A 16 -42.99 6.52 -2.64
C VAL A 16 -42.11 5.45 -3.30
N LEU A 17 -42.66 4.75 -4.29
CA LEU A 17 -41.90 4.11 -5.35
C LEU A 17 -41.39 5.23 -6.26
N GLY A 18 -40.09 5.50 -6.20
CA GLY A 18 -39.38 6.43 -7.08
C GLY A 18 -38.22 5.70 -7.75
N ALA A 19 -38.22 5.74 -9.07
CA ALA A 19 -37.42 4.95 -9.97
C ALA A 19 -35.89 5.14 -9.83
N ALA A 20 -35.20 4.08 -10.24
CA ALA A 20 -33.94 4.04 -10.97
C ALA A 20 -32.89 5.14 -10.74
N SER A 21 -31.68 4.65 -10.40
CA SER A 21 -30.41 5.11 -10.96
C SER A 21 -30.10 6.60 -10.84
N CYS A 22 -29.21 6.91 -9.91
CA CYS A 22 -27.95 7.59 -10.25
C CYS A 22 -27.08 7.46 -9.02
N SER A 23 -26.09 6.55 -9.08
CA SER A 23 -24.88 6.65 -8.29
C SER A 23 -24.31 8.04 -8.53
N LYS A 24 -24.60 8.97 -7.62
CA LYS A 24 -23.86 10.22 -7.54
C LYS A 24 -22.52 9.87 -6.94
N ASP A 25 -21.48 9.90 -7.77
CA ASP A 25 -20.10 9.94 -7.29
C ASP A 25 -19.97 10.98 -6.16
N ASP A 26 -19.47 10.54 -5.01
CA ASP A 26 -19.33 11.36 -3.80
C ASP A 26 -18.15 12.34 -3.97
N PRO A 27 -18.40 13.65 -4.16
CA PRO A 27 -17.34 14.62 -4.43
C PRO A 27 -16.47 14.90 -3.19
N ASN A 28 -16.89 14.42 -2.00
CA ASN A 28 -16.38 14.78 -0.67
C ASN A 28 -15.95 13.56 0.14
N GLY A 29 -15.11 12.68 -0.43
CA GLY A 29 -14.37 11.71 0.38
C GLY A 29 -13.72 12.40 1.59
N PRO A 30 -13.55 11.71 2.73
CA PRO A 30 -13.05 12.35 3.95
C PRO A 30 -11.70 13.05 3.72
N LYS A 31 -11.44 14.13 4.46
CA LYS A 31 -10.15 14.87 4.40
C LYS A 31 -8.95 13.94 4.55
N SER A 32 -9.09 12.89 5.36
CA SER A 32 -8.20 11.74 5.43
C SER A 32 -9.03 10.48 5.75
N SER A 33 -8.80 9.36 5.06
CA SER A 33 -9.54 8.11 5.26
C SER A 33 -8.69 6.88 4.98
N VAL A 34 -8.89 5.86 5.82
CA VAL A 34 -8.34 4.50 5.68
C VAL A 34 -9.40 3.44 5.40
N ALA A 35 -10.69 3.82 5.36
CA ALA A 35 -11.74 2.86 5.07
C ALA A 35 -11.60 2.33 3.63
N ILE A 36 -11.56 1.01 3.48
CA ILE A 36 -11.25 0.31 2.21
C ILE A 36 -12.09 0.84 1.04
N LYS A 37 -13.40 1.03 1.23
CA LYS A 37 -14.31 1.58 0.20
C LYS A 37 -13.86 2.91 -0.40
N TYR A 38 -13.12 3.73 0.36
CA TYR A 38 -12.59 5.00 -0.13
C TYR A 38 -11.24 4.86 -0.83
N LEU A 39 -10.51 3.76 -0.57
CA LEU A 39 -9.24 3.39 -1.19
C LEU A 39 -9.43 2.59 -2.48
N GLU A 40 -10.57 1.92 -2.67
CA GLU A 40 -10.83 1.08 -3.86
C GLU A 40 -10.67 1.85 -5.18
N GLY A 41 -10.05 1.17 -6.14
CA GLY A 41 -9.77 1.67 -7.48
C GLY A 41 -8.31 1.53 -7.90
N SER A 42 -8.02 2.02 -9.10
CA SER A 42 -6.66 2.18 -9.61
C SER A 42 -6.17 3.59 -9.27
N TRP A 43 -4.90 3.70 -8.85
CA TRP A 43 -4.26 4.97 -8.56
C TRP A 43 -2.91 5.04 -9.27
N ASP A 44 -2.75 6.02 -10.14
CA ASP A 44 -1.49 6.34 -10.79
C ASP A 44 -0.55 6.99 -9.78
N LEU A 45 0.56 6.32 -9.49
CA LEU A 45 1.57 6.80 -8.56
C LEU A 45 2.54 7.75 -9.27
N GLY A 46 2.78 8.89 -8.63
CA GLY A 46 3.91 9.75 -8.92
C GLY A 46 5.24 9.04 -8.63
N LYS A 47 6.34 9.69 -9.00
CA LYS A 47 7.67 9.17 -8.72
C LYS A 47 7.85 8.98 -7.20
N PRO A 48 8.29 7.79 -6.73
CA PRO A 48 8.52 7.58 -5.31
C PRO A 48 9.71 8.41 -4.81
N THR A 49 9.60 8.91 -3.59
CA THR A 49 10.71 9.45 -2.81
C THR A 49 11.26 8.36 -1.91
N ILE A 50 12.58 8.19 -1.90
CA ILE A 50 13.26 7.08 -1.22
C ILE A 50 14.28 7.66 -0.25
N SER A 51 14.25 7.17 0.98
CA SER A 51 15.18 7.55 2.04
C SER A 51 15.81 6.30 2.66
N PRO A 52 17.14 6.27 2.84
CA PRO A 52 18.09 7.27 2.35
C PRO A 52 18.16 7.29 0.82
N GLU A 53 18.52 8.43 0.23
CA GLU A 53 18.65 8.55 -1.23
C GLU A 53 19.87 7.77 -1.72
N THR A 54 20.99 7.92 -1.01
CA THR A 54 22.25 7.22 -1.27
C THR A 54 22.76 6.51 -0.02
N ILE A 55 23.61 5.50 -0.22
CA ILE A 55 24.42 4.88 0.82
C ILE A 55 25.86 4.71 0.33
N THR A 56 26.80 4.62 1.25
CA THR A 56 28.21 4.33 0.92
C THR A 56 28.56 2.91 1.34
N ILE A 57 29.12 2.12 0.42
CA ILE A 57 29.64 0.78 0.66
C ILE A 57 31.09 0.78 0.20
N GLU A 58 32.03 0.46 1.11
CA GLU A 58 33.46 0.37 0.81
C GLU A 58 34.03 1.61 0.08
N GLY A 59 33.54 2.81 0.46
CA GLY A 59 33.97 4.08 -0.13
C GLY A 59 33.33 4.44 -1.47
N LYS A 60 32.43 3.60 -2.00
CA LYS A 60 31.63 3.90 -3.19
C LYS A 60 30.20 4.26 -2.81
N GLU A 61 29.70 5.35 -3.40
CA GLU A 61 28.30 5.77 -3.23
C GLU A 61 27.38 5.03 -4.21
N TYR A 62 26.22 4.63 -3.72
CA TYR A 62 25.16 3.96 -4.46
C TYR A 62 23.83 4.68 -4.27
N LYS A 63 23.07 4.88 -5.36
CA LYS A 63 21.69 5.38 -5.29
C LYS A 63 20.75 4.24 -4.92
N VAL A 64 20.07 4.33 -3.79
CA VAL A 64 19.22 3.25 -3.26
C VAL A 64 18.11 2.89 -4.26
N ALA A 65 17.54 3.88 -4.93
CA ALA A 65 16.48 3.74 -5.93
C ALA A 65 16.81 2.74 -7.05
N ASP A 66 18.06 2.72 -7.52
CA ASP A 66 18.49 1.92 -8.68
C ASP A 66 18.53 0.41 -8.37
N HIS A 67 18.47 0.05 -7.09
CA HIS A 67 18.67 -1.31 -6.60
C HIS A 67 17.47 -1.84 -5.79
N ILE A 68 16.78 -0.97 -5.04
CA ILE A 68 15.84 -1.42 -4.00
C ILE A 68 14.66 -2.24 -4.53
N PHE A 69 14.09 -1.88 -5.68
CA PHE A 69 12.96 -2.61 -6.26
C PHE A 69 13.36 -3.94 -6.93
N LYS A 70 14.66 -4.20 -7.06
CA LYS A 70 15.21 -5.48 -7.53
C LYS A 70 15.52 -6.43 -6.36
N THR A 71 15.23 -6.01 -5.13
CA THR A 71 15.41 -6.86 -3.95
C THR A 71 14.30 -7.90 -3.83
N PHE A 72 14.55 -8.93 -3.03
CA PHE A 72 13.55 -9.93 -2.68
C PHE A 72 12.32 -9.33 -1.96
N LEU A 73 12.47 -8.20 -1.25
CA LEU A 73 11.38 -7.53 -0.54
C LEU A 73 10.25 -7.11 -1.46
N PHE A 74 10.59 -6.73 -2.69
CA PHE A 74 9.61 -6.34 -3.70
C PHE A 74 9.29 -7.47 -4.68
N THR A 75 9.64 -8.72 -4.33
CA THR A 75 9.21 -9.99 -4.99
C THR A 75 9.07 -9.90 -6.51
N GLY A 76 10.12 -9.41 -7.16
CA GLY A 76 10.21 -9.37 -8.61
C GLY A 76 9.59 -8.15 -9.28
N LEU A 77 9.14 -7.12 -8.55
CA LEU A 77 8.67 -5.85 -9.12
C LEU A 77 9.71 -5.27 -10.11
N GLY A 78 10.99 -5.25 -9.72
CA GLY A 78 12.14 -4.94 -10.58
C GLY A 78 12.36 -3.45 -10.87
N TRP A 79 11.30 -2.65 -10.80
CA TRP A 79 11.30 -1.21 -11.05
C TRP A 79 10.39 -0.48 -10.07
N GLU A 80 10.49 0.86 -10.06
CA GLU A 80 9.61 1.73 -9.28
C GLU A 80 8.13 1.47 -9.63
N PRO A 81 7.24 1.31 -8.63
CA PRO A 81 5.83 1.17 -8.90
C PRO A 81 5.28 2.46 -9.51
N ARG A 82 4.46 2.31 -10.56
CA ARG A 82 3.82 3.40 -11.30
C ARG A 82 2.33 3.50 -11.06
N PHE A 83 1.72 2.44 -10.55
CA PHE A 83 0.33 2.46 -10.12
C PHE A 83 0.09 1.41 -9.03
N ILE A 84 -0.99 1.61 -8.27
CA ILE A 84 -1.49 0.68 -7.27
C ILE A 84 -2.97 0.40 -7.51
N LEU A 85 -3.33 -0.88 -7.59
CA LEU A 85 -4.71 -1.33 -7.69
C LEU A 85 -5.17 -1.82 -6.31
N ILE A 86 -6.23 -1.22 -5.78
CA ILE A 86 -6.83 -1.61 -4.49
C ILE A 86 -8.21 -2.21 -4.74
N LYS A 87 -8.41 -3.43 -4.25
CA LYS A 87 -9.67 -4.18 -4.37
C LYS A 87 -9.92 -4.98 -3.08
N GLY A 88 -10.93 -4.57 -2.30
CA GLY A 88 -11.17 -5.16 -0.99
C GLY A 88 -9.93 -5.10 -0.09
N GLU A 89 -9.57 -6.23 0.52
CA GLU A 89 -8.44 -6.37 1.44
C GLU A 89 -7.10 -6.67 0.72
N THR A 90 -6.97 -6.28 -0.55
CA THR A 90 -5.75 -6.49 -1.34
C THR A 90 -5.34 -5.20 -2.04
N ALA A 91 -4.03 -4.96 -2.05
CA ALA A 91 -3.38 -3.94 -2.84
C ALA A 91 -2.35 -4.60 -3.77
N GLU A 92 -2.31 -4.21 -5.04
CA GLU A 92 -1.34 -4.70 -6.01
C GLU A 92 -0.53 -3.53 -6.54
N LEU A 93 0.78 -3.52 -6.23
CA LEU A 93 1.73 -2.57 -6.78
C LEU A 93 2.15 -3.06 -8.15
N HIS A 94 2.15 -2.18 -9.14
CA HIS A 94 2.58 -2.51 -10.48
C HIS A 94 3.70 -1.59 -10.94
N ALA A 95 4.70 -2.20 -11.56
CA ALA A 95 5.80 -1.52 -12.20
C ALA A 95 5.88 -1.92 -13.68
N VAL A 96 6.38 -1.00 -14.50
CA VAL A 96 6.58 -1.20 -15.93
C VAL A 96 8.01 -0.81 -16.26
N GLY A 97 8.77 -1.74 -16.84
CA GLY A 97 10.12 -1.49 -17.32
C GLY A 97 10.40 -2.34 -18.56
N TYR A 98 11.04 -1.75 -19.57
CA TYR A 98 11.37 -2.42 -20.84
C TYR A 98 10.19 -3.16 -21.49
N CYS A 99 9.01 -2.53 -21.51
CA CYS A 99 7.76 -3.10 -22.01
C CYS A 99 7.27 -4.36 -21.26
N VAL A 100 7.86 -4.70 -20.12
CA VAL A 100 7.43 -5.76 -19.23
C VAL A 100 6.72 -5.14 -18.03
N GLN A 101 5.50 -5.61 -17.76
CA GLN A 101 4.76 -5.27 -16.57
C GLN A 101 4.96 -6.35 -15.51
N LYS A 102 5.26 -5.92 -14.30
CA LYS A 102 5.39 -6.80 -13.13
C LYS A 102 4.57 -6.24 -11.98
N SER A 103 4.16 -7.13 -11.08
CA SER A 103 3.35 -6.74 -9.95
C SER A 103 3.71 -7.49 -8.67
N MET A 104 3.39 -6.86 -7.56
CA MET A 104 3.52 -7.41 -6.21
C MET A 104 2.21 -7.24 -5.48
N LYS A 105 1.66 -8.34 -4.98
CA LYS A 105 0.44 -8.35 -4.18
C LYS A 105 0.76 -8.17 -2.70
N LEU A 106 -0.03 -7.34 -2.04
CA LEU A 106 0.05 -6.99 -0.64
C LEU A 106 -1.33 -7.21 0.00
N ALA A 107 -1.33 -7.72 1.23
CA ALA A 107 -2.54 -7.71 2.03
C ALA A 107 -2.79 -6.27 2.53
N LEU A 108 -4.05 -5.85 2.52
CA LEU A 108 -4.50 -4.53 2.94
C LEU A 108 -5.56 -4.66 4.03
N LYS A 109 -5.28 -4.13 5.22
CA LYS A 109 -6.25 -4.08 6.32
C LYS A 109 -6.20 -2.72 6.99
N GLU A 110 -7.34 -2.02 7.00
CA GLU A 110 -7.45 -0.68 7.63
C GLU A 110 -6.38 0.30 7.16
N GLY A 111 -6.04 0.27 5.87
CA GLY A 111 -4.98 1.10 5.31
C GLY A 111 -3.56 0.58 5.55
N GLN A 112 -3.33 -0.47 6.34
CA GLN A 112 -2.00 -1.06 6.51
C GLN A 112 -1.70 -2.10 5.43
N LEU A 113 -0.51 -1.99 4.85
CA LEU A 113 0.03 -2.91 3.86
C LEU A 113 0.92 -3.95 4.54
N SER A 114 0.74 -5.21 4.17
CA SER A 114 1.59 -6.29 4.67
C SER A 114 1.96 -7.31 3.59
N VAL A 115 3.13 -7.92 3.77
CA VAL A 115 3.63 -9.04 2.98
C VAL A 115 4.04 -10.15 3.96
N HIS A 116 3.59 -11.39 3.73
CA HIS A 116 3.84 -12.52 4.66
C HIS A 116 3.50 -12.19 6.13
N ASN A 117 2.39 -11.47 6.38
CA ASN A 117 1.96 -10.97 7.69
C ASN A 117 2.91 -9.95 8.36
N LEU A 118 3.92 -9.46 7.67
CA LEU A 118 4.79 -8.38 8.13
C LEU A 118 4.21 -7.04 7.68
N PRO A 119 3.90 -6.11 8.60
CA PRO A 119 3.48 -4.77 8.23
C PRO A 119 4.67 -4.04 7.62
N ILE A 120 4.53 -3.63 6.36
CA ILE A 120 5.59 -2.96 5.61
C ILE A 120 5.25 -1.52 5.24
N GLY A 121 4.01 -1.10 5.45
CA GLY A 121 3.57 0.21 5.00
C GLY A 121 2.11 0.51 5.24
N SER A 122 1.65 1.59 4.63
CA SER A 122 0.26 2.03 4.68
C SER A 122 -0.14 2.80 3.43
N VAL A 123 -1.45 2.86 3.22
CA VAL A 123 -2.13 3.72 2.25
C VAL A 123 -3.24 4.49 2.95
N VAL A 124 -3.26 5.79 2.69
CA VAL A 124 -4.27 6.71 3.22
C VAL A 124 -4.78 7.57 2.08
N ARG A 125 -6.08 7.80 2.00
CA ARG A 125 -6.64 8.75 1.04
C ARG A 125 -6.82 10.11 1.69
N GLU A 126 -6.31 11.15 1.06
CA GLU A 126 -6.54 12.55 1.42
C GLU A 126 -7.22 13.28 0.26
N GLY A 127 -8.54 13.44 0.34
CA GLY A 127 -9.34 14.05 -0.74
C GLY A 127 -9.25 13.24 -2.04
N LYS A 128 -8.54 13.77 -3.04
CA LYS A 128 -8.32 13.11 -4.35
C LYS A 128 -6.96 12.42 -4.45
N LEU A 129 -6.14 12.49 -3.42
CA LEU A 129 -4.81 11.90 -3.40
C LEU A 129 -4.82 10.61 -2.59
N LEU A 130 -4.06 9.63 -3.05
CA LEU A 130 -3.63 8.48 -2.25
C LEU A 130 -2.21 8.75 -1.78
N LYS A 131 -1.94 8.62 -0.49
CA LYS A 131 -0.57 8.58 0.04
C LYS A 131 -0.19 7.14 0.29
N LEU A 132 0.86 6.69 -0.36
CA LEU A 132 1.52 5.40 -0.13
C LEU A 132 2.79 5.66 0.69
N GLU A 133 2.96 4.90 1.78
CA GLU A 133 4.20 4.84 2.54
C GLU A 133 4.59 3.38 2.75
N ILE A 134 5.83 3.02 2.41
CA ILE A 134 6.46 1.74 2.76
C ILE A 134 7.63 2.09 3.68
N ALA A 135 7.64 1.51 4.88
CA ALA A 135 8.62 1.77 5.91
C ALA A 135 9.17 0.43 6.43
N ILE A 136 10.37 0.07 5.98
CA ILE A 136 11.09 -1.12 6.41
C ILE A 136 12.14 -0.68 7.43
N THR A 137 11.87 -0.98 8.70
CA THR A 137 12.77 -0.60 9.79
C THR A 137 14.07 -1.42 9.74
N ASN A 138 15.13 -0.84 10.26
CA ASN A 138 16.42 -1.50 10.45
C ASN A 138 16.29 -2.78 11.28
N ALA A 139 15.42 -2.76 12.29
CA ALA A 139 15.11 -3.93 13.10
C ALA A 139 14.52 -5.06 12.25
N LEU A 140 13.61 -4.74 11.32
CA LEU A 140 13.07 -5.71 10.38
C LEU A 140 14.13 -6.21 9.39
N LEU A 141 14.99 -5.32 8.88
CA LEU A 141 16.11 -5.69 8.01
C LEU A 141 17.06 -6.71 8.68
N LYS A 142 17.39 -6.50 9.96
CA LYS A 142 18.27 -7.38 10.73
C LYS A 142 17.68 -8.74 11.05
N GLN A 143 16.37 -8.90 10.96
CA GLN A 143 15.68 -10.18 11.16
C GLN A 143 15.60 -11.00 9.86
N MET A 144 15.95 -10.41 8.72
CA MET A 144 15.87 -11.10 7.43
C MET A 144 16.95 -12.19 7.33
N PRO A 145 16.64 -13.36 6.74
CA PRO A 145 17.63 -14.38 6.45
C PRO A 145 18.80 -13.83 5.65
N SER A 146 20.02 -14.20 6.03
CA SER A 146 21.27 -13.65 5.49
C SER A 146 21.40 -13.82 3.96
N GLU A 147 20.88 -14.93 3.42
CA GLU A 147 20.87 -15.25 2.01
C GLU A 147 20.10 -14.21 1.18
N HIS A 148 19.10 -13.57 1.76
CA HIS A 148 18.33 -12.51 1.11
C HIS A 148 19.06 -11.16 1.11
N LEU A 149 20.08 -11.01 1.98
CA LEU A 149 20.95 -9.84 2.06
C LEU A 149 22.25 -10.02 1.25
N THR A 150 22.51 -11.20 0.69
CA THR A 150 23.72 -11.49 -0.11
C THR A 150 23.41 -11.79 -1.58
N GLN A 151 22.13 -11.78 -1.99
CA GLN A 151 21.73 -12.04 -3.38
C GLN A 151 21.90 -10.80 -4.27
N GLY A 152 23.06 -10.72 -4.94
CA GLY A 152 23.35 -9.70 -5.94
C GLY A 152 23.49 -8.29 -5.36
N GLU A 153 23.70 -7.29 -6.23
CA GLU A 153 23.90 -5.88 -5.82
C GLU A 153 22.74 -5.34 -4.96
N SER A 154 21.51 -5.75 -5.22
CA SER A 154 20.34 -5.33 -4.44
C SER A 154 20.35 -5.88 -3.00
N GLY A 155 20.82 -7.11 -2.79
CA GLY A 155 21.05 -7.67 -1.45
C GLY A 155 22.10 -6.86 -0.67
N PHE A 156 23.22 -6.51 -1.30
CA PHE A 156 24.27 -5.70 -0.68
C PHE A 156 23.77 -4.33 -0.18
N ILE A 157 22.87 -3.69 -0.92
CA ILE A 157 22.24 -2.42 -0.49
C ILE A 157 21.39 -2.63 0.78
N LEU A 158 20.57 -3.68 0.83
CA LEU A 158 19.77 -3.99 2.03
C LEU A 158 20.64 -4.32 3.24
N LYS A 159 21.72 -5.09 3.01
CA LYS A 159 22.69 -5.39 4.06
C LYS A 159 23.35 -4.12 4.59
N ALA A 160 23.78 -3.24 3.69
CA ALA A 160 24.43 -1.99 4.08
C ALA A 160 23.49 -1.06 4.84
N LEU A 161 22.21 -0.96 4.46
CA LEU A 161 21.19 -0.27 5.26
C LEU A 161 21.10 -0.87 6.67
N ALA A 162 21.07 -2.20 6.78
CA ALA A 162 21.02 -2.92 8.05
C ALA A 162 22.25 -2.62 8.92
N ASP A 163 23.45 -2.74 8.36
CA ASP A 163 24.74 -2.55 9.03
C ASP A 163 24.94 -1.10 9.49
N GLN A 164 24.50 -0.13 8.69
CA GLN A 164 24.61 1.31 9.00
C GLN A 164 23.54 1.81 9.97
N GLY A 165 22.62 0.95 10.40
CA GLY A 165 21.54 1.34 11.32
C GLY A 165 20.47 2.21 10.66
N LEU A 166 20.31 2.13 9.34
CA LEU A 166 19.37 2.94 8.57
C LEU A 166 18.07 2.19 8.32
N ASP A 167 16.97 2.94 8.32
CA ASP A 167 15.66 2.49 7.86
C ASP A 167 15.52 2.75 6.35
N LEU A 168 14.71 1.95 5.67
CA LEU A 168 14.26 2.24 4.32
C LEU A 168 12.84 2.81 4.35
N LYS A 169 12.67 4.01 3.82
CA LYS A 169 11.36 4.64 3.63
C LYS A 169 11.13 4.97 2.16
N ILE A 170 10.00 4.54 1.63
CA ILE A 170 9.54 4.82 0.27
C ILE A 170 8.17 5.48 0.37
N THR A 171 8.00 6.65 -0.22
CA THR A 171 6.72 7.36 -0.23
C THR A 171 6.33 7.73 -1.64
N ALA A 172 5.05 7.64 -1.97
CA ALA A 172 4.51 8.08 -3.24
C ALA A 172 3.13 8.69 -3.04
N THR A 173 2.76 9.63 -3.91
CA THR A 173 1.40 10.14 -3.99
C THR A 173 0.75 9.60 -5.26
N GLY A 174 -0.50 9.14 -5.16
CA GLY A 174 -1.28 8.65 -6.27
C GLY A 174 -2.51 9.50 -6.56
N THR A 175 -2.94 9.49 -7.82
CA THR A 175 -4.19 10.10 -8.30
C THR A 175 -5.03 9.05 -9.02
N LYS A 176 -6.35 9.21 -9.02
CA LYS A 176 -7.24 8.38 -9.85
C LYS A 176 -7.25 8.82 -11.30
#